data_AF-A0A126P6J3-F1
#
_entry.id   AF-A0A126P6J3-F1
#
_cell.length_a   1.000
_cell.length_b   1.000
_cell.length_c   1.000
_cell.angle_alpha   90.00
_cell.angle_beta   90.00
_cell.angle_gamma   90.00
#
_symmetry.space_group_name_H-M   'P 1'
#
loop_
_entity.id
_entity.type
_entity.pdbx_description
1 polymer ?
#
loop_
_entity_poly.entity_id
_entity_poly.type
_entity_poly.pdbx_seq_one_letter_code
_entity_poly.pdbx_strand_id
1 'polypeptide(L)'
;MVLDTNLVIGYIRRGQSLPTRAIISVIVAAELEAFALKADWGYQKVYVMRTIFERFPPISISEELIPTYAFLDAYSQGKLKETPLLPGVSARNMGKNDLWLAATALYFDEELHTADNDFDHLHGAGVLVVKSV
;
A
#
# COMPACT_ATOMS: atom_id res chain seq x y z
N MET A 1 -4.72 0.52 -9.78
CA MET A 1 -5.03 0.73 -8.35
C MET A 1 -4.12 -0.12 -7.49
N VAL A 2 -3.29 0.50 -6.66
CA VAL A 2 -2.47 -0.18 -5.65
C VAL A 2 -3.37 -0.46 -4.44
N LEU A 3 -3.41 -1.71 -3.99
CA LEU A 3 -4.22 -2.09 -2.83
C LEU A 3 -3.38 -2.20 -1.56
N ASP A 4 -3.87 -1.61 -0.49
CA ASP A 4 -3.41 -1.89 0.88
C ASP A 4 -3.68 -3.34 1.28
N THR A 5 -2.75 -3.91 2.06
CA THR A 5 -2.81 -5.24 2.67
C THR A 5 -4.15 -5.49 3.37
N ASN A 6 -4.68 -4.51 4.10
CA ASN A 6 -5.96 -4.67 4.81
C ASN A 6 -7.14 -4.91 3.87
N LEU A 7 -7.14 -4.27 2.69
CA LEU A 7 -8.17 -4.52 1.67
C LEU A 7 -8.03 -5.92 1.08
N VAL A 8 -6.81 -6.34 0.74
CA VAL A 8 -6.54 -7.67 0.15
C VAL A 8 -6.96 -8.78 1.12
N ILE A 9 -6.67 -8.63 2.42
CA ILE A 9 -7.15 -9.55 3.46
C ILE A 9 -8.69 -9.59 3.47
N GLY A 10 -9.34 -8.44 3.34
CA GLY A 10 -10.80 -8.34 3.25
C GLY A 10 -11.37 -9.17 2.09
N TYR A 11 -10.81 -9.04 0.88
CA TYR A 11 -11.21 -9.83 -0.28
C TYR A 11 -11.04 -11.34 -0.04
N ILE A 12 -9.90 -11.76 0.52
CA ILE A 12 -9.64 -13.18 0.82
C ILE A 12 -10.64 -13.72 1.84
N ARG A 13 -10.91 -12.99 2.92
CA ARG A 13 -11.88 -13.39 3.95
C ARG A 13 -13.29 -13.55 3.39
N ARG A 14 -13.67 -12.73 2.41
CA ARG A 14 -14.98 -12.79 1.73
C ARG A 14 -15.02 -13.80 0.58
N GLY A 15 -13.89 -14.44 0.23
CA GLY A 15 -13.80 -15.33 -0.93
C GLY A 15 -14.05 -14.61 -2.26
N GLN A 16 -13.76 -13.30 -2.32
CA GLN A 16 -13.99 -12.46 -3.49
C GLN A 16 -12.70 -12.29 -4.31
N SER A 17 -12.84 -12.16 -5.62
CA SER A 17 -11.72 -11.77 -6.48
C SER A 17 -11.39 -10.29 -6.31
N LEU A 18 -10.10 -9.95 -6.41
CA LEU A 18 -9.67 -8.56 -6.51
C LEU A 18 -10.22 -7.90 -7.80
N PRO A 19 -10.35 -6.57 -7.81
CA PRO A 19 -10.65 -5.82 -9.04
C PRO A 19 -9.64 -6.12 -10.15
N THR A 20 -10.07 -6.13 -11.40
CA THR A 20 -9.22 -6.56 -12.54
C THR A 20 -7.98 -5.69 -12.76
N ARG A 21 -8.00 -4.43 -12.31
CA ARG A 21 -6.87 -3.48 -12.40
C ARG A 21 -6.09 -3.35 -11.09
N ALA A 22 -6.28 -4.28 -10.17
CA ALA A 22 -5.53 -4.30 -8.91
C ALA A 22 -4.04 -4.56 -9.18
N ILE A 23 -3.22 -3.79 -8.48
CA ILE A 23 -1.77 -3.95 -8.41
C ILE A 23 -1.45 -4.39 -6.99
N ILE A 24 -0.72 -5.49 -6.90
CA ILE A 24 -0.18 -6.01 -5.64
C ILE A 24 1.30 -5.69 -5.60
N SER A 25 1.72 -4.93 -4.59
CA SER A 25 3.15 -4.75 -4.31
C SER A 25 3.72 -6.00 -3.63
N VAL A 26 5.00 -6.29 -3.85
CA VAL A 26 5.72 -7.32 -3.08
C VAL A 26 5.65 -7.08 -1.57
N ILE A 27 5.49 -5.83 -1.13
CA ILE A 27 5.28 -5.47 0.28
C ILE A 27 3.98 -6.08 0.79
N VAL A 28 2.88 -5.87 0.06
CA VAL A 28 1.56 -6.43 0.40
C VAL A 28 1.60 -7.95 0.39
N ALA A 29 2.28 -8.54 -0.60
CA ALA A 29 2.44 -9.99 -0.66
C ALA A 29 3.21 -10.52 0.57
N ALA A 30 4.30 -9.87 0.96
CA ALA A 30 5.09 -10.25 2.14
C ALA A 30 4.31 -10.08 3.45
N GLU A 31 3.56 -8.99 3.61
CA GLU A 31 2.71 -8.78 4.78
C GLU A 31 1.58 -9.81 4.87
N LEU A 32 0.98 -10.17 3.74
CA LEU A 32 -0.09 -11.16 3.67
C LEU A 32 0.42 -12.56 4.02
N GLU A 33 1.60 -12.94 3.52
CA GLU A 33 2.27 -14.21 3.89
C GLU A 33 2.59 -14.24 5.38
N ALA A 34 3.18 -13.17 5.91
CA ALA A 34 3.48 -13.05 7.33
C ALA A 34 2.20 -13.10 8.18
N PHE A 35 1.11 -12.49 7.72
CA PHE A 35 -0.19 -12.56 8.36
C PHE A 35 -0.75 -13.98 8.34
N ALA A 36 -0.72 -14.66 7.20
CA ALA A 36 -1.19 -16.03 7.05
C ALA A 36 -0.48 -17.00 8.01
N LEU A 37 0.85 -16.85 8.16
CA LEU A 37 1.65 -17.64 9.09
C LEU A 37 1.27 -17.35 10.56
N LYS A 38 1.14 -16.09 10.94
CA LYS A 38 0.78 -15.69 12.32
C LYS A 38 -0.64 -16.08 12.69
N ALA A 39 -1.56 -16.05 11.73
CA ALA A 39 -2.98 -16.31 11.92
C ALA A 39 -3.37 -17.79 11.72
N ASP A 40 -2.39 -18.67 11.54
CA ASP A 40 -2.57 -20.11 11.30
C ASP A 40 -3.62 -20.38 10.20
N TRP A 41 -3.45 -19.74 9.05
CA TRP A 41 -4.38 -19.92 7.93
C TRP A 41 -4.31 -21.35 7.41
N GLY A 42 -5.44 -22.06 7.52
CA GLY A 42 -5.60 -23.38 6.91
C GLY A 42 -5.53 -23.35 5.38
N TYR A 43 -5.36 -24.54 4.79
CA TYR A 43 -5.11 -24.75 3.36
C TYR A 43 -6.01 -23.96 2.41
N GLN A 44 -7.30 -23.80 2.72
CA GLN A 44 -8.24 -23.08 1.86
C GLN A 44 -7.88 -21.60 1.69
N LYS A 45 -7.55 -20.90 2.78
CA LYS A 45 -7.19 -19.46 2.72
C LYS A 45 -5.83 -19.25 2.05
N VAL A 46 -4.88 -20.13 2.34
CA VAL A 46 -3.56 -20.14 1.69
C VAL A 46 -3.71 -20.38 0.18
N TYR A 47 -4.57 -21.32 -0.22
CA TYR A 47 -4.84 -21.58 -1.63
C TYR A 47 -5.41 -20.35 -2.34
N VAL A 48 -6.43 -19.69 -1.77
CA VAL A 48 -7.00 -18.46 -2.33
C VAL A 48 -5.95 -17.35 -2.45
N MET A 49 -5.11 -17.17 -1.43
CA MET A 49 -3.99 -16.22 -1.47
C MET A 49 -3.02 -16.52 -2.63
N ARG A 50 -2.64 -17.79 -2.82
CA ARG A 50 -1.75 -18.19 -3.91
C ARG A 50 -2.37 -17.93 -5.29
N THR A 51 -3.64 -18.25 -5.47
CA THR A 51 -4.38 -17.95 -6.72
C THR A 51 -4.46 -16.44 -6.99
N ILE A 52 -4.57 -15.62 -5.95
CA ILE A 52 -4.49 -14.16 -6.10
C ILE A 52 -3.12 -13.75 -6.62
N PHE A 53 -2.02 -14.26 -6.07
CA PHE A 53 -0.67 -13.92 -6.55
C PHE A 53 -0.37 -14.45 -7.96
N GLU A 54 -0.93 -15.58 -8.35
CA GLU A 54 -0.82 -16.07 -9.73
C GLU A 54 -1.54 -15.16 -10.73
N ARG A 55 -2.71 -14.62 -10.34
CA ARG A 55 -3.51 -13.73 -11.17
C ARG A 55 -3.01 -12.28 -11.16
N PHE A 56 -2.47 -11.84 -10.03
CA PHE A 56 -1.93 -10.50 -9.79
C PHE A 56 -0.48 -10.64 -9.28
N PRO A 57 0.48 -10.93 -10.18
CA PRO A 57 1.87 -11.10 -9.81
C PRO A 57 2.38 -9.89 -9.01
N PRO A 58 2.97 -10.10 -7.82
CA PRO A 58 3.47 -8.99 -7.02
C PRO A 58 4.57 -8.22 -7.74
N ILE A 59 4.43 -6.89 -7.79
CA ILE A 59 5.44 -6.00 -8.37
C ILE A 59 6.56 -5.78 -7.35
N SER A 60 7.80 -6.05 -7.77
CA SER A 60 9.00 -5.85 -6.96
C SER A 60 9.30 -4.38 -6.72
N ILE A 61 9.97 -4.10 -5.60
CA ILE A 61 10.63 -2.80 -5.40
C ILE A 61 11.89 -2.77 -6.29
N SER A 62 12.09 -1.64 -6.96
CA SER A 62 13.26 -1.35 -7.76
C SER A 62 13.96 -0.08 -7.26
N GLU A 63 15.20 0.16 -7.70
CA GLU A 63 16.00 1.32 -7.25
C GLU A 63 15.36 2.66 -7.63
N GLU A 64 14.57 2.68 -8.70
CA GLU A 64 13.87 3.86 -9.22
C GLU A 64 12.79 4.38 -8.24
N LEU A 65 12.31 3.54 -7.32
CA LEU A 65 11.35 3.94 -6.27
C LEU A 65 12.02 4.65 -5.08
N ILE A 66 13.35 4.53 -4.92
CA ILE A 66 14.07 5.08 -3.76
C ILE A 66 13.90 6.60 -3.63
N PRO A 67 14.02 7.42 -4.70
CA PRO A 67 13.80 8.86 -4.59
C PRO A 67 12.37 9.21 -4.15
N THR A 68 11.37 8.52 -4.70
CA THR A 68 9.96 8.71 -4.34
C THR A 68 9.70 8.34 -2.89
N TYR A 69 10.27 7.23 -2.41
CA TYR A 69 10.20 6.82 -1.02
C TYR A 69 10.81 7.89 -0.09
N ALA A 70 12.03 8.34 -0.39
CA ALA A 70 12.74 9.32 0.44
C ALA A 70 11.99 10.66 0.49
N PHE A 71 11.44 11.08 -0.64
CA PHE A 71 10.57 12.26 -0.73
C PHE A 71 9.34 12.12 0.18
N LEU A 72 8.62 10.99 0.10
CA LEU A 72 7.41 10.78 0.91
C LEU A 72 7.71 10.67 2.41
N ASP A 73 8.80 10.02 2.82
CA ASP A 73 9.21 9.98 4.23
C ASP A 73 9.52 11.39 4.75
N ALA A 74 10.30 12.18 4.00
CA ALA A 74 10.62 13.56 4.37
C ALA A 74 9.39 14.48 4.38
N TYR A 75 8.48 14.31 3.42
CA TYR A 75 7.21 15.03 3.35
C TYR A 75 6.31 14.70 4.55
N SER A 76 6.12 13.40 4.82
CA SER A 76 5.33 12.91 5.96
C SER A 76 5.84 13.45 7.29
N GLN A 77 7.16 13.62 7.41
CA GLN A 77 7.81 14.20 8.59
C GLN A 77 7.74 15.74 8.66
N GLY A 78 7.18 16.41 7.65
CA GLY A 78 7.13 17.87 7.56
C GLY A 78 8.51 18.52 7.43
N LYS A 79 9.49 17.79 6.89
CA LYS A 79 10.90 18.23 6.81
C LYS A 79 11.30 18.82 5.46
N LEU A 80 10.41 18.76 4.47
CA LEU A 80 10.65 19.36 3.16
C LEU A 80 10.34 20.87 3.20
N LYS A 81 11.36 21.68 2.87
CA LYS A 81 11.24 23.15 2.84
C LYS A 81 10.49 23.64 1.59
N GLU A 82 10.76 23.01 0.45
CA GLU A 82 10.19 23.39 -0.86
C GLU A 82 8.76 22.88 -1.03
N THR A 83 8.43 21.78 -0.35
CA THR A 83 7.11 21.15 -0.37
C THR A 83 6.63 20.93 1.07
N PRO A 84 6.26 22.01 1.80
CA PRO A 84 5.80 21.88 3.17
C PRO A 84 4.44 21.15 3.23
N LEU A 85 4.10 20.66 4.42
CA LEU A 85 2.77 20.14 4.69
C LEU A 85 1.70 21.22 4.47
N LEU A 86 0.52 20.81 4.00
CA LEU A 86 -0.61 21.71 3.81
C LEU A 86 -1.08 22.30 5.16
N PRO A 87 -1.66 23.51 5.19
CA PRO A 87 -2.24 24.07 6.40
C PRO A 87 -3.25 23.12 7.06
N GLY A 88 -3.10 22.90 8.37
CA GLY A 88 -3.96 21.99 9.14
C GLY A 88 -3.53 20.51 9.10
N VAL A 89 -2.49 20.17 8.33
CA VAL A 89 -1.90 18.83 8.31
C VAL A 89 -0.69 18.78 9.25
N SER A 90 -0.65 17.77 10.12
CA SER A 90 0.47 17.54 11.05
C SER A 90 1.47 16.52 10.49
N ALA A 91 2.74 16.67 10.86
CA ALA A 91 3.75 15.66 10.60
C ALA A 91 3.36 14.32 11.24
N ARG A 92 3.65 13.22 10.54
CA ARG A 92 3.26 11.87 10.93
C ARG A 92 4.40 10.88 10.70
N ASN A 93 4.60 9.99 11.67
CA ASN A 93 5.39 8.79 11.49
C ASN A 93 4.56 7.76 10.72
N MET A 94 5.09 7.26 9.62
CA MET A 94 4.47 6.20 8.83
C MET A 94 5.23 4.88 8.99
N GLY A 95 4.49 3.78 8.87
CA GLY A 95 5.10 2.46 8.73
C GLY A 95 6.01 2.41 7.50
N LYS A 96 7.10 1.65 7.60
CA LYS A 96 8.05 1.54 6.48
C LYS A 96 7.42 0.82 5.28
N ASN A 97 6.51 -0.12 5.53
CA ASN A 97 5.72 -0.77 4.50
C ASN A 97 4.73 0.20 3.85
N ASP A 98 4.03 1.01 4.64
CA ASP A 98 3.12 2.05 4.14
C ASP A 98 3.84 3.05 3.24
N LEU A 99 5.03 3.49 3.63
CA LEU A 99 5.84 4.39 2.79
C LEU A 99 6.22 3.76 1.45
N TRP A 100 6.62 2.49 1.43
CA TRP A 100 6.89 1.79 0.17
C TRP A 100 5.63 1.63 -0.68
N LEU A 101 4.47 1.41 -0.05
CA LEU A 101 3.21 1.28 -0.76
C LEU A 101 2.78 2.62 -1.39
N ALA A 102 2.87 3.71 -0.62
CA ALA A 102 2.60 5.06 -1.12
C ALA A 102 3.59 5.48 -2.22
N ALA A 103 4.87 5.12 -2.07
CA ALA A 103 5.88 5.37 -3.11
C ALA A 103 5.58 4.58 -4.38
N THR A 104 5.13 3.34 -4.27
CA THR A 104 4.70 2.51 -5.40
C THR A 104 3.54 3.17 -6.13
N ALA A 105 2.50 3.59 -5.41
CA ALA A 105 1.34 4.26 -5.99
C ALA A 105 1.73 5.56 -6.70
N LEU A 106 2.52 6.42 -6.05
CA LEU A 106 2.95 7.69 -6.64
C LEU A 106 3.86 7.51 -7.87
N TYR A 107 4.81 6.56 -7.80
CA TYR A 107 5.75 6.31 -8.89
C TYR A 107 5.06 5.79 -10.16
N PHE A 108 4.05 4.92 -10.00
CA PHE A 108 3.30 4.38 -11.14
C PHE A 108 2.11 5.25 -11.57
N ASP A 109 1.90 6.41 -10.94
CA ASP A 109 0.74 7.28 -11.18
C ASP A 109 -0.61 6.54 -11.00
N GLU A 110 -0.69 5.76 -9.93
CA GLU A 110 -1.82 4.90 -9.62
C GLU A 110 -2.49 5.30 -8.30
N GLU A 111 -3.81 5.06 -8.22
CA GLU A 111 -4.58 5.29 -6.99
C GLU A 111 -4.17 4.29 -5.90
N LEU A 112 -3.94 4.79 -4.68
CA LEU A 112 -3.74 3.98 -3.48
C LEU A 112 -5.07 3.76 -2.76
N HIS A 113 -5.55 2.53 -2.76
CA HIS A 113 -6.79 2.16 -2.06
C HIS A 113 -6.47 1.63 -0.67
N THR A 114 -7.12 2.19 0.34
CA THR A 114 -6.96 1.80 1.74
C THR A 114 -8.29 1.97 2.50
N ALA A 115 -8.43 1.26 3.61
CA ALA A 115 -9.48 1.50 4.60
C ALA A 115 -9.01 2.44 5.73
N ASP A 116 -7.70 2.64 5.87
CA ASP A 116 -7.07 3.32 6.99
C ASP A 116 -6.78 4.79 6.68
N ASN A 117 -6.71 5.62 7.71
CA ASN A 117 -6.43 7.06 7.61
C ASN A 117 -4.93 7.39 7.58
N ASP A 118 -4.09 6.38 7.37
CA ASP A 118 -2.64 6.49 7.51
C ASP A 118 -1.99 7.23 6.34
N PHE A 119 -2.68 7.35 5.22
CA PHE A 119 -2.19 7.96 3.99
C PHE A 119 -2.78 9.36 3.72
N ASP A 120 -3.78 9.80 4.49
CA ASP A 120 -4.57 11.00 4.17
C ASP A 120 -3.73 12.28 4.10
N HIS A 121 -2.67 12.37 4.90
CA HIS A 121 -1.79 13.54 4.89
C HIS A 121 -0.92 13.62 3.63
N LEU A 122 -0.81 12.55 2.83
CA LEU A 122 0.05 12.50 1.64
C LEU A 122 -0.56 13.12 0.39
N HIS A 123 -1.82 13.56 0.41
CA HIS A 123 -2.45 14.20 -0.74
C HIS A 123 -1.68 15.42 -1.25
N GLY A 124 -1.10 16.22 -0.36
CA GLY A 124 -0.28 17.38 -0.74
C GLY A 124 1.07 17.02 -1.37
N ALA A 125 1.48 15.75 -1.29
CA ALA A 125 2.64 15.19 -2.00
C ALA A 125 2.28 14.55 -3.35
N GLY A 126 1.01 14.59 -3.75
CA GLY A 126 0.52 14.04 -5.02
C GLY A 126 0.03 12.59 -4.95
N VAL A 127 0.00 11.97 -3.76
CA VAL A 127 -0.55 10.61 -3.62
C VAL A 127 -2.08 10.65 -3.73
N LEU A 128 -2.62 9.91 -4.70
CA LEU A 128 -4.05 9.77 -4.92
C LEU A 128 -4.62 8.67 -4.01
N VAL A 129 -5.04 9.03 -2.81
CA VAL A 129 -5.63 8.09 -1.84
C VAL A 129 -7.14 7.95 -2.06
N VAL A 130 -7.62 6.72 -2.18
CA VAL A 130 -9.05 6.37 -2.34
C VAL A 130 -9.49 5.52 -1.15
N LYS A 131 -10.51 6.00 -0.42
CA LYS A 131 -11.12 5.24 0.67
C LYS A 131 -12.01 4.14 0.12
N SER A 132 -11.69 2.90 0.46
CA SER A 132 -12.46 1.72 0.09
C SER A 132 -12.96 1.01 1.34
N VAL A 133 -14.25 0.65 1.35
CA VAL A 133 -14.96 0.07 2.50
C VAL A 133 -15.03 -1.46 2.38
#